data_AF-A0A6M5Z7A9-F1
#
_entry.id   AF-A0A6M5Z7A9-F1
#
_cell.length_a   1.000
_cell.length_b   1.000
_cell.length_c   1.000
_cell.angle_alpha   90.00
_cell.angle_beta   90.00
_cell.angle_gamma   90.00
#
_symmetry.space_group_name_H-M   'P 1'
#
loop_
_entity.id
_entity.type
_entity.pdbx_description
1 polymer ?
#
loop_
_entity_poly.entity_id
_entity_poly.type
_entity_poly.pdbx_seq_one_letter_code
_entity_poly.pdbx_strand_id
1 'polypeptide(L)' 'MLAQLDGVLAEEELRATGGAGLTTEAYHALVLRATGSPAAAERAARRRVAEQMRRGQTPQ' A
#
# COMPACT_ATOMS: atom_id res chain seq x y z
N MET A 1 7.46 16.09 13.90
CA MET A 1 6.66 15.33 14.89
C MET A 1 5.37 14.77 14.28
N LEU A 2 4.51 15.59 13.66
CA LEU A 2 3.29 15.11 12.97
C LEU A 2 3.54 14.09 11.85
N ALA A 3 4.54 14.29 10.98
CA ALA A 3 4.86 13.35 9.90
C ALA A 3 5.35 11.96 10.39
N GLN A 4 5.95 11.90 11.58
CA GLN A 4 6.35 10.62 12.18
C GLN A 4 5.14 9.85 12.73
N LEU A 5 4.16 10.55 13.29
CA LEU A 5 2.90 9.94 13.74
C LEU A 5 2.07 9.42 12.56
N ASP A 6 2.02 10.17 11.44
CA ASP A 6 1.31 9.74 10.22
C ASP A 6 1.90 8.45 9.63
N GLY A 7 3.23 8.31 9.63
CA GLY A 7 3.90 7.08 9.19
C GLY A 7 3.59 5.87 10.09
N VAL A 8 3.60 6.05 11.41
CA VAL A 8 3.27 4.98 12.37
C VAL A 8 1.82 4.52 12.20
N LEU A 9 0.87 5.46 12.05
CA LEU A 9 -0.54 5.13 11.81
C LEU A 9 -0.72 4.37 10.49
N ALA A 10 0.00 4.77 9.43
CA ALA A 10 -0.01 4.07 8.16
C ALA A 10 0.56 2.64 8.26
N GLU A 11 1.60 2.43 9.06
CA GLU A 11 2.13 1.08 9.34
C GLU A 11 1.11 0.21 10.10
N GLU A 12 0.44 0.77 11.11
CA GLU A 12 -0.59 0.05 11.86
C GLU A 12 -1.79 -0.32 10.98
N GLU A 13 -2.26 0.60 10.14
CA GLU A 13 -3.32 0.33 9.17
C GLU A 13 -2.92 -0.78 8.19
N LEU A 14 -1.69 -0.72 7.67
CA LEU A 14 -1.18 -1.75 6.75
C LEU A 14 -1.06 -3.12 7.45
N ARG A 15 -0.65 -3.15 8.72
CA ARG A 15 -0.59 -4.38 9.52
C ARG A 15 -1.99 -4.95 9.79
N ALA A 16 -2.95 -4.10 10.12
CA ALA A 16 -4.31 -4.51 10.49
C ALA A 16 -5.13 -4.97 9.27
N THR A 17 -4.99 -4.28 8.14
CA THR A 17 -5.86 -4.48 6.97
C THR A 17 -5.17 -5.22 5.83
N GLY A 18 -3.83 -5.24 5.79
CA GLY A 18 -3.07 -5.64 4.60
C GLY A 18 -3.36 -4.77 3.38
N GLY A 19 -4.00 -3.61 3.56
CA GLY A 19 -4.56 -2.80 2.49
C GLY A 19 -5.73 -3.47 1.76
N ALA A 20 -6.51 -4.34 2.41
CA ALA A 20 -7.71 -4.94 1.83
C ALA A 20 -8.73 -3.85 1.43
N GLY A 21 -9.39 -4.03 0.28
CA GLY A 21 -10.39 -3.07 -0.23
C GLY A 21 -9.82 -1.78 -0.83
N LEU A 22 -8.53 -1.51 -0.69
CA LEU A 22 -7.89 -0.35 -1.34
C LEU A 22 -7.65 -0.59 -2.83
N THR A 23 -7.85 0.47 -3.61
CA THR A 23 -7.35 0.57 -4.99
C THR A 23 -5.82 0.49 -5.01
N THR A 24 -5.24 0.23 -6.18
CA THR A 24 -3.78 0.14 -6.33
C THR A 24 -3.10 1.46 -5.93
N GLU A 25 -3.69 2.59 -6.31
CA GLU A 25 -3.19 3.93 -5.99
C GLU A 25 -3.27 4.22 -4.48
N ALA A 26 -4.41 3.94 -3.85
CA ALA A 26 -4.57 4.14 -2.40
C ALA A 26 -3.62 3.24 -1.61
N TYR A 27 -3.42 2.01 -2.07
CA TYR A 27 -2.45 1.08 -1.49
C TYR A 27 -1.01 1.60 -1.63
N HIS A 28 -0.65 2.15 -2.79
CA HIS A 28 0.66 2.77 -3.01
C HIS A 28 0.90 3.94 -2.04
N ALA A 29 -0.07 4.85 -1.91
CA ALA A 29 0.03 6.00 -1.01
C ALA A 29 0.17 5.57 0.46
N LEU A 30 -0.56 4.53 0.88
CA LEU A 30 -0.44 3.97 2.24
C LEU A 30 0.97 3.43 2.49
N VAL A 31 1.51 2.61 1.58
CA VAL A 31 2.87 2.04 1.73
C VAL A 31 3.94 3.14 1.69
N LEU A 32 3.76 4.18 0.87
CA LEU A 32 4.69 5.30 0.83
C LEU A 32 4.73 6.05 2.17
N ARG A 33 3.58 6.30 2.79
CA ARG A 33 3.51 6.94 4.11
C ARG A 33 4.10 6.07 5.21
N ALA A 34 3.77 4.77 5.20
CA ALA A 34 4.27 3.80 6.17
C ALA A 34 5.80 3.68 6.12
N THR A 35 6.38 3.57 4.92
CA THR A 35 7.81 3.23 4.76
C THR A 35 8.71 4.42 4.47
N GLY A 36 8.15 5.56 4.05
CA GLY A 36 8.91 6.69 3.52
C GLY A 36 9.69 6.39 2.22
N SER A 37 9.48 5.22 1.60
CA SER A 37 10.28 4.74 0.47
C SER A 37 9.44 4.60 -0.81
N PRO A 38 9.62 5.49 -1.81
CA PRO A 38 8.94 5.38 -3.10
C PRO A 38 9.19 4.04 -3.80
N ALA A 39 10.43 3.54 -3.73
CA ALA A 39 10.79 2.25 -4.32
C ALA A 39 10.09 1.06 -3.63
N ALA A 40 9.81 1.13 -2.32
CA ALA A 40 9.04 0.11 -1.64
C ALA A 40 7.55 0.18 -2.05
N ALA A 41 6.99 1.38 -2.11
CA ALA A 41 5.60 1.61 -2.52
C ALA A 41 5.33 1.13 -3.94
N GLU A 42 6.18 1.47 -4.91
CA GLU A 42 6.05 1.00 -6.29
C GLU A 42 6.10 -0.53 -6.40
N ARG A 43 7.06 -1.18 -5.73
CA ARG A 43 7.17 -2.64 -5.74
C ARG A 43 5.94 -3.30 -5.14
N ALA A 44 5.41 -2.75 -4.05
CA ALA A 44 4.20 -3.25 -3.41
C ALA A 44 2.97 -3.11 -4.32
N ALA A 45 2.81 -1.96 -4.98
CA ALA A 45 1.72 -1.72 -5.94
C ALA A 45 1.80 -2.67 -7.15
N ARG A 46 2.98 -2.82 -7.76
CA ARG A 46 3.19 -3.76 -8.89
C ARG A 46 2.88 -5.21 -8.50
N ARG A 47 3.32 -5.64 -7.31
CA ARG A 47 3.03 -6.98 -6.79
C ARG A 47 1.53 -7.20 -6.64
N ARG A 48 0.80 -6.18 -6.18
CA ARG A 48 -0.66 -6.22 -6.02
C ARG A 48 -1.38 -6.32 -7.36
N VAL A 49 -1.00 -5.53 -8.35
CA VAL A 49 -1.54 -5.64 -9.73
C VAL A 49 -1.28 -7.04 -10.29
N ALA A 50 -0.06 -7.57 -10.13
CA ALA A 50 0.27 -8.92 -10.58
C ALA A 50 -0.54 -10.01 -9.85
N GLU A 51 -0.89 -9.82 -8.58
CA GLU A 51 -1.78 -10.70 -7.83
C GLU A 51 -3.23 -10.61 -8.33
N GLN A 52 -3.76 -9.40 -8.58
CA GLN A 52 -5.10 -9.19 -9.14
C GLN A 52 -5.24 -9.87 -10.51
N MET A 53 -4.27 -9.66 -11.40
CA MET A 53 -4.25 -10.28 -12.73
C MET A 53 -4.22 -11.82 -12.63
N ARG A 54 -3.42 -12.39 -11.72
CA ARG A 54 -3.39 -13.84 -11.47
C ARG A 54 -4.72 -14.40 -10.96
N ARG A 55 -5.50 -13.59 -10.25
CA ARG A 55 -6.84 -13.94 -9.75
C ARG A 55 -7.95 -13.65 -10.77
N GLY A 56 -7.61 -13.22 -11.99
CA GLY A 56 -8.59 -12.82 -13.01
C GLY A 56 -9.37 -11.55 -12.65
N GLN A 57 -8.87 -10.75 -11.71
CA GLN A 57 -9.47 -9.48 -11.32
C GLN A 57 -8.92 -8.37 -12.22
N THR A 58 -9.78 -7.48 -12.69
CA THR A 58 -9.34 -6.26 -13.39
C THR A 58 -8.61 -5.36 -12.38
N PRO A 59 -7.37 -4.93 -12.67
CA PRO A 59 -6.66 -3.99 -11.82
C PRO A 59 -7.45 -2.68 -11.70
N GLN A 60 -7.65 -2.23 -10.46
CA GLN A 60 -8.26 -0.94 -10.13
C GLN A 60 -7.22 -0.01 -9.51
#